data_AF-E3M8L0-F1
#
_entry.id   AF-E3M8L0-F1
#
_cell.length_a   1.000
_cell.length_b   1.000
_cell.length_c   1.000
_cell.angle_alpha   90.00
_cell.angle_beta   90.00
_cell.angle_gamma   90.00
#
_symmetry.space_group_name_H-M   'P 1'
#
loop_
_entity.id
_entity.type
_entity.pdbx_description
1 polymer ?
#
loop_
_entity_poly.entity_id
_entity_poly.type
_entity_poly.pdbx_seq_one_letter_code
_entity_poly.pdbx_strand_id
1 'polypeptide(L)'
;MVVSWTEQGRTTLCVEVFSGTGTAFYAQEQCKTRGATLTGVQDGNERSQIANAARIVNNANGGGSDVWIDGKRRAECPWKAACAPNDTFEWTDGHTTGTAGFWWPGIEPSGSWNDQWRFQSCLVIHVSAADGQMGNWGYPHGSMDDEHCQQTWRMYACGKKPS
;
A
#
# COMPACT_ATOMS: atom_id res chain seq x y z
N MET A 1 5.27 -3.86 -21.16
CA MET A 1 5.43 -2.90 -20.06
C MET A 1 4.80 -1.60 -20.54
N VAL A 2 3.55 -1.34 -20.16
CA VAL A 2 2.92 -0.04 -20.42
C VAL A 2 3.20 0.77 -19.16
N VAL A 3 4.19 1.65 -19.25
CA VAL A 3 4.51 2.63 -18.21
C VAL A 3 3.58 3.81 -18.46
N SER A 4 2.54 3.99 -17.65
CA SER A 4 1.65 5.14 -17.76
C SER A 4 1.35 5.70 -16.39
N TRP A 5 1.95 6.84 -16.11
CA TRP A 5 1.65 7.70 -14.98
C TRP A 5 0.27 8.35 -15.18
N THR A 6 -0.65 8.13 -14.24
CA THR A 6 -1.99 8.74 -14.28
C THR A 6 -2.19 9.69 -13.12
N GLU A 7 -2.78 10.86 -13.38
CA GLU A 7 -3.20 11.80 -12.34
C GLU A 7 -4.29 11.18 -11.44
N GLN A 8 -4.14 11.30 -10.13
CA GLN A 8 -5.08 10.76 -9.15
C GLN A 8 -6.05 11.83 -8.61
N GLY A 9 -7.27 11.86 -9.12
CA GLY A 9 -8.39 12.56 -8.48
C GLY A 9 -8.13 14.05 -8.18
N ARG A 10 -8.29 14.47 -6.90
CA ARG A 10 -8.13 15.87 -6.46
C ARG A 10 -6.66 16.29 -6.25
N THR A 11 -5.73 15.35 -6.29
CA THR A 11 -4.29 15.64 -6.22
C THR A 11 -3.70 15.60 -7.62
N THR A 12 -2.87 16.57 -7.98
CA THR A 12 -2.03 16.47 -9.18
C THR A 12 -0.86 15.56 -8.83
N LEU A 13 -1.12 14.28 -8.62
CA LEU A 13 -0.12 13.23 -8.34
C LEU A 13 -0.22 12.16 -9.41
N CYS A 14 0.91 11.85 -10.03
CA CYS A 14 1.08 10.74 -10.95
C CYS A 14 1.41 9.47 -10.17
N VAL A 15 0.61 8.41 -10.35
CA VAL A 15 0.85 7.11 -9.71
C VAL A 15 0.95 5.99 -10.73
N GLU A 16 1.83 5.01 -10.45
CA GLU A 16 1.98 3.79 -11.24
C GLU A 16 2.29 2.58 -10.34
N VAL A 17 1.72 1.42 -10.69
CA VAL A 17 2.00 0.14 -10.01
C VAL A 17 2.97 -0.68 -10.84
N PHE A 18 4.02 -1.16 -10.19
CA PHE A 18 5.08 -1.96 -10.81
C PHE A 18 5.08 -3.37 -10.24
N SER A 19 5.52 -4.33 -11.06
CA SER A 19 5.96 -5.63 -10.54
C SER A 19 7.42 -5.56 -10.08
N GLY A 20 7.72 -6.31 -9.03
CA GLY A 20 9.05 -6.49 -8.50
C GLY A 20 8.99 -7.08 -7.10
N THR A 21 9.68 -8.21 -6.90
CA THR A 21 9.66 -8.94 -5.64
C THR A 21 10.63 -8.34 -4.65
N GLY A 22 10.13 -7.89 -3.50
CA GLY A 22 10.98 -7.41 -2.43
C GLY A 22 10.24 -6.89 -1.22
N THR A 23 11.03 -6.35 -0.30
CA THR A 23 10.60 -5.70 0.94
C THR A 23 10.02 -4.32 0.67
N ALA A 24 9.38 -3.72 1.68
CA ALA A 24 8.96 -2.32 1.62
C ALA A 24 10.17 -1.39 1.34
N PHE A 25 11.33 -1.71 1.90
CA PHE A 25 12.57 -0.95 1.66
C PHE A 25 13.03 -1.04 0.21
N TYR A 26 13.01 -2.25 -0.37
CA TYR A 26 13.33 -2.45 -1.78
C TYR A 26 12.36 -1.67 -2.67
N ALA A 27 11.06 -1.77 -2.40
CA ALA A 27 10.01 -1.07 -3.14
C ALA A 27 10.22 0.46 -3.12
N GLN A 28 10.53 1.02 -1.95
CA GLN A 28 10.85 2.43 -1.80
C GLN A 28 12.09 2.85 -2.61
N GLU A 29 13.14 2.05 -2.63
CA GLU A 29 14.32 2.31 -3.47
C GLU A 29 13.98 2.24 -4.96
N GLN A 30 13.12 1.31 -5.39
CA GLN A 30 12.66 1.26 -6.77
C GLN A 30 11.86 2.51 -7.17
N CYS A 31 11.02 3.05 -6.29
CA CYS A 31 10.35 4.31 -6.58
C CYS A 31 11.35 5.47 -6.71
N LYS A 32 12.39 5.52 -5.86
CA LYS A 32 13.41 6.56 -5.91
C LYS A 32 14.17 6.58 -7.24
N THR A 33 14.45 5.42 -7.86
CA THR A 33 15.11 5.38 -9.18
C THR A 33 14.28 6.02 -10.31
N ARG A 34 12.99 6.29 -10.06
CA ARG A 34 12.04 6.92 -11.00
C ARG A 34 11.69 8.37 -10.63
N GLY A 35 12.41 8.93 -9.64
CA GLY A 35 12.10 10.25 -9.08
C GLY A 35 10.77 10.29 -8.34
N ALA A 36 10.38 9.16 -7.72
CA ALA A 36 9.15 8.98 -6.98
C ALA A 36 9.41 8.41 -5.57
N THR A 37 8.38 8.31 -4.76
CA THR A 37 8.37 7.53 -3.51
C THR A 37 7.32 6.44 -3.60
N LEU A 38 7.26 5.52 -2.62
CA LEU A 38 6.01 4.81 -2.41
C LEU A 38 4.89 5.85 -2.26
N THR A 39 3.73 5.57 -2.84
CA THR A 39 2.61 6.51 -2.82
C THR A 39 1.76 6.30 -1.58
N GLY A 40 1.34 7.39 -0.93
CA GLY A 40 0.22 7.37 -0.02
C GLY A 40 -1.11 7.33 -0.78
N VAL A 41 -2.21 7.40 -0.03
CA VAL A 41 -3.57 7.35 -0.57
C VAL A 41 -4.41 8.48 0.05
N GLN A 42 -4.86 9.45 -0.74
CA GLN A 42 -5.57 10.63 -0.25
C GLN A 42 -7.02 10.31 0.15
N ASP A 43 -7.70 9.46 -0.62
CA ASP A 43 -9.08 9.06 -0.37
C ASP A 43 -9.44 7.65 -0.92
N GLY A 44 -10.67 7.21 -0.66
CA GLY A 44 -11.13 5.88 -1.08
C GLY A 44 -11.15 5.68 -2.60
N ASN A 45 -11.29 6.74 -3.40
CA ASN A 45 -11.27 6.63 -4.85
C ASN A 45 -9.85 6.38 -5.37
N GLU A 46 -8.85 7.08 -4.83
CA GLU A 46 -7.44 6.80 -5.12
C GLU A 46 -7.06 5.38 -4.71
N ARG A 47 -7.50 4.94 -3.52
CA ARG A 47 -7.30 3.58 -3.03
C ARG A 47 -7.80 2.53 -4.04
N SER A 48 -9.03 2.70 -4.50
CA SER A 48 -9.64 1.78 -5.47
C SER A 48 -8.92 1.80 -6.82
N GLN A 49 -8.42 2.94 -7.28
CA GLN A 49 -7.64 3.02 -8.52
C GLN A 49 -6.30 2.29 -8.41
N ILE A 50 -5.56 2.48 -7.31
CA ILE A 50 -4.30 1.76 -7.05
C ILE A 50 -4.57 0.26 -6.98
N ALA A 51 -5.59 -0.16 -6.24
CA ALA A 51 -5.96 -1.57 -6.12
C ALA A 51 -6.28 -2.19 -7.50
N ASN A 52 -7.07 -1.49 -8.32
CA ASN A 52 -7.42 -1.94 -9.66
C ASN A 52 -6.20 -2.03 -10.59
N ALA A 53 -5.30 -1.05 -10.56
CA ALA A 53 -4.05 -1.09 -11.31
C ALA A 53 -3.16 -2.26 -10.84
N ALA A 54 -3.06 -2.45 -9.53
CA ALA A 54 -2.32 -3.57 -8.94
C ALA A 54 -2.91 -4.92 -9.32
N ARG A 55 -4.24 -5.05 -9.45
CA ARG A 55 -4.86 -6.30 -9.95
C ARG A 55 -4.42 -6.66 -11.36
N ILE A 56 -4.32 -5.68 -12.26
CA ILE A 56 -3.83 -5.91 -13.62
C ILE A 56 -2.39 -6.44 -13.58
N VAL A 57 -1.53 -5.80 -12.78
CA VAL A 57 -0.14 -6.24 -12.59
C VAL A 57 -0.08 -7.62 -11.94
N ASN A 58 -0.86 -7.86 -10.88
CA ASN A 58 -0.91 -9.12 -10.14
C ASN A 58 -1.24 -10.29 -11.07
N ASN A 59 -2.32 -10.15 -11.85
CA ASN A 59 -2.79 -11.18 -12.78
C ASN A 59 -1.76 -11.46 -13.90
N ALA A 60 -1.03 -10.44 -14.34
CA ALA A 60 0.04 -10.60 -15.32
C ALA A 60 1.31 -11.27 -14.75
N ASN A 61 1.47 -11.33 -13.42
CA ASN A 61 2.68 -11.80 -12.72
C ASN A 61 2.42 -13.01 -11.80
N GLY A 62 1.44 -13.85 -12.12
CA GLY A 62 1.18 -15.11 -11.43
C GLY A 62 0.20 -15.05 -10.26
N GLY A 63 -0.33 -13.87 -9.93
CA GLY A 63 -1.36 -13.66 -8.92
C GLY A 63 -0.89 -13.81 -7.46
N GLY A 64 -1.85 -13.65 -6.54
CA GLY A 64 -1.67 -13.91 -5.10
C GLY A 64 -0.67 -12.99 -4.39
N SER A 65 -0.45 -11.78 -4.90
CA SER A 65 0.37 -10.76 -4.24
C SER A 65 -0.47 -9.54 -3.86
N ASP A 66 -0.05 -8.88 -2.79
CA ASP A 66 -0.49 -7.53 -2.43
C ASP A 66 0.51 -6.49 -2.92
N VAL A 67 0.14 -5.21 -2.82
CA VAL A 67 0.94 -4.07 -3.32
C VAL A 67 1.43 -3.21 -2.17
N TRP A 68 2.76 -2.99 -2.11
CA TRP A 68 3.36 -2.02 -1.19
C TRP A 68 2.91 -0.60 -1.53
N ILE A 69 2.51 0.15 -0.49
CA ILE A 69 2.23 1.58 -0.52
C ILE A 69 3.03 2.28 0.59
N ASP A 70 3.02 3.61 0.59
CA ASP A 70 3.62 4.38 1.68
C ASP A 70 2.81 4.20 2.96
N GLY A 71 3.42 4.52 4.10
CA GLY A 71 2.78 4.42 5.40
C GLY A 71 3.74 3.90 6.45
N LYS A 72 3.90 4.69 7.51
CA LYS A 72 4.70 4.33 8.67
C LYS A 72 3.81 4.23 9.90
N ARG A 73 3.91 3.12 10.63
CA ARG A 73 3.23 2.99 11.93
C ARG A 73 3.77 4.03 12.89
N ARG A 74 2.87 4.77 13.55
CA ARG A 74 3.22 5.71 14.60
C ARG A 74 3.78 4.98 15.81
N ALA A 75 4.84 5.52 16.41
CA ALA A 75 5.53 4.86 17.52
C ALA A 75 4.64 4.74 18.78
N GLU A 76 3.73 5.69 18.96
CA GLU A 76 2.70 5.73 20.00
C GLU A 76 1.52 4.77 19.73
N CYS A 77 1.43 4.21 18.52
CA CYS A 77 0.39 3.25 18.11
C CYS A 77 0.98 1.87 17.73
N PRO A 78 1.73 1.20 18.62
CA PRO A 78 2.47 -0.03 18.27
C PRO A 78 1.59 -1.27 17.97
N TRP A 79 0.39 -1.36 18.55
CA TRP A 79 -0.56 -2.48 18.36
C TRP A 79 -2.01 -1.98 18.32
N LYS A 80 -2.94 -2.80 17.82
CA LYS A 80 -4.34 -2.45 17.56
C LYS A 80 -5.08 -1.65 18.64
N ALA A 81 -4.88 -2.01 19.91
CA ALA A 81 -5.60 -1.38 21.03
C ALA A 81 -5.01 -0.04 21.48
N ALA A 82 -3.86 0.38 20.94
CA ALA A 82 -3.19 1.61 21.34
C ALA A 82 -3.84 2.87 20.74
N CYS A 83 -4.37 2.77 19.53
CA CYS A 83 -4.95 3.91 18.78
C CYS A 83 -6.18 3.46 17.98
N ALA A 84 -6.98 4.42 17.52
CA ALA A 84 -7.99 4.11 16.52
C ALA A 84 -7.30 3.66 15.20
N PRO A 85 -7.95 2.80 14.40
CA PRO A 85 -7.35 2.25 13.17
C PRO A 85 -6.74 3.31 12.25
N ASN A 86 -7.49 4.39 11.99
CA ASN A 86 -7.07 5.44 11.06
C ASN A 86 -6.03 6.40 11.65
N ASP A 87 -5.75 6.33 12.96
CA ASP A 87 -4.73 7.13 13.62
C ASP A 87 -3.40 6.37 13.74
N THR A 88 -3.37 5.09 13.36
CA THR A 88 -2.24 4.19 13.59
C THR A 88 -1.04 4.45 12.67
N PHE A 89 -1.30 4.93 11.46
CA PHE A 89 -0.29 5.17 10.43
C PHE A 89 -0.21 6.64 10.01
N GLU A 90 0.95 7.03 9.52
CA GLU A 90 1.18 8.32 8.88
C GLU A 90 1.80 8.15 7.49
N TRP A 91 1.39 9.01 6.56
CA TRP A 91 2.02 9.11 5.25
C TRP A 91 3.37 9.84 5.36
N THR A 92 4.35 9.35 4.63
CA THR A 92 5.72 9.89 4.55
C THR A 92 6.15 10.24 3.13
N ASP A 93 5.28 10.05 2.14
CA ASP A 93 5.50 10.41 0.73
C ASP A 93 5.64 11.93 0.47
N GLY A 94 5.32 12.77 1.46
CA GLY A 94 5.41 14.22 1.39
C GLY A 94 4.31 14.88 0.55
N HIS A 95 3.28 14.14 0.16
CA HIS A 95 2.20 14.61 -0.70
C HIS A 95 0.82 14.27 -0.13
N THR A 96 0.65 13.07 0.42
CA THR A 96 -0.62 12.60 0.96
C THR A 96 -0.86 13.17 2.35
N THR A 97 -2.09 13.59 2.61
CA THR A 97 -2.48 14.16 3.91
C THR A 97 -3.75 13.53 4.46
N GLY A 98 -3.95 13.64 5.78
CA GLY A 98 -5.16 13.12 6.43
C GLY A 98 -5.28 11.59 6.36
N THR A 99 -6.47 11.10 6.64
CA THR A 99 -6.74 9.67 6.90
C THR A 99 -7.86 9.08 6.03
N ALA A 100 -8.41 9.86 5.10
CA ALA A 100 -9.57 9.46 4.30
C ALA A 100 -9.27 8.30 3.32
N GLY A 101 -8.00 8.07 3.00
CA GLY A 101 -7.54 6.93 2.21
C GLY A 101 -7.46 5.62 2.98
N PHE A 102 -7.46 5.62 4.31
CA PHE A 102 -7.37 4.38 5.08
C PHE A 102 -8.68 3.59 5.04
N TRP A 103 -8.57 2.27 4.87
CA TRP A 103 -9.70 1.34 5.03
C TRP A 103 -9.18 -0.04 5.39
N TRP A 104 -9.65 -0.54 6.53
CA TRP A 104 -9.13 -1.75 7.16
C TRP A 104 -10.20 -2.84 7.19
N PRO A 105 -9.85 -4.09 6.83
CA PRO A 105 -10.73 -5.22 7.01
C PRO A 105 -10.50 -5.88 8.37
N GLY A 106 -11.53 -6.54 8.89
CA GLY A 106 -11.38 -7.50 10.00
C GLY A 106 -10.60 -6.98 11.21
N ILE A 107 -9.43 -7.58 11.45
CA ILE A 107 -8.59 -7.23 12.60
C ILE A 107 -7.64 -6.05 12.34
N GLU A 108 -7.49 -5.58 11.11
CA GLU A 108 -6.47 -4.59 10.79
C GLU A 108 -6.82 -3.16 11.25
N PRO A 109 -5.80 -2.31 11.47
CA PRO A 109 -4.38 -2.65 11.54
C PRO A 109 -4.06 -3.35 12.87
N SER A 110 -3.54 -4.58 12.81
CA SER A 110 -3.35 -5.44 13.97
C SER A 110 -2.10 -5.07 14.76
N GLY A 111 -1.03 -4.66 14.08
CA GLY A 111 0.29 -4.49 14.68
C GLY A 111 0.82 -5.82 15.18
N SER A 112 0.74 -6.87 14.37
CA SER A 112 1.17 -8.20 14.81
C SER A 112 2.65 -8.19 15.16
N TRP A 113 2.99 -8.90 16.23
CA TRP A 113 4.32 -8.92 16.84
C TRP A 113 5.02 -10.25 16.51
N ASN A 114 6.25 -10.18 16.00
CA ASN A 114 7.11 -11.37 15.88
C ASN A 114 8.56 -11.06 16.30
N ASP A 115 9.21 -12.01 16.98
CA ASP A 115 10.53 -11.80 17.60
C ASP A 115 11.63 -11.31 16.64
N GLN A 116 11.51 -11.63 15.35
CA GLN A 116 12.51 -11.29 14.35
C GLN A 116 12.38 -9.84 13.86
N TRP A 117 11.17 -9.31 13.66
CA TRP A 117 10.97 -8.16 12.75
C TRP A 117 10.38 -6.91 13.35
N ARG A 118 9.85 -6.94 14.57
CA ARG A 118 9.10 -5.79 15.07
C ARG A 118 7.59 -6.08 15.10
N PHE A 119 6.84 -5.04 15.44
CA PHE A 119 5.46 -4.93 15.01
C PHE A 119 5.42 -4.81 13.48
N GLN A 120 4.31 -5.22 12.87
CA GLN A 120 4.01 -4.86 11.48
C GLN A 120 3.93 -3.33 11.38
N SER A 121 4.76 -2.71 10.54
CA SER A 121 4.99 -1.26 10.56
C SER A 121 5.03 -0.59 9.19
N CYS A 122 4.74 -1.35 8.13
CA CYS A 122 4.60 -0.90 6.75
C CYS A 122 3.20 -1.25 6.22
N LEU A 123 2.79 -0.72 5.07
CA LEU A 123 1.44 -0.90 4.54
C LEU A 123 1.39 -1.59 3.19
N VAL A 124 0.38 -2.45 3.03
CA VAL A 124 -0.02 -3.00 1.74
C VAL A 124 -1.50 -2.76 1.47
N ILE A 125 -1.87 -2.82 0.19
CA ILE A 125 -3.27 -2.96 -0.23
C ILE A 125 -3.50 -4.39 -0.71
N HIS A 126 -4.58 -5.01 -0.23
CA HIS A 126 -5.00 -6.33 -0.69
C HIS A 126 -5.52 -6.31 -2.12
N VAL A 127 -5.04 -7.26 -2.92
CA VAL A 127 -5.39 -7.35 -4.34
C VAL A 127 -6.10 -8.67 -4.62
N SER A 128 -7.35 -8.59 -5.08
CA SER A 128 -8.08 -9.77 -5.56
C SER A 128 -7.76 -10.03 -7.04
N ALA A 129 -7.95 -11.27 -7.49
CA ALA A 129 -7.74 -11.63 -8.90
C ALA A 129 -8.83 -11.07 -9.82
N ALA A 130 -10.06 -10.87 -9.31
CA ALA A 130 -11.21 -10.41 -10.09
C ALA A 130 -12.27 -9.75 -9.18
N ASP A 131 -13.28 -9.11 -9.78
CA ASP A 131 -14.41 -8.55 -9.04
C ASP A 131 -15.18 -9.68 -8.32
N GLY A 132 -15.63 -9.41 -7.10
CA GLY A 132 -16.32 -10.40 -6.26
C GLY A 132 -15.42 -11.48 -5.65
N GLN A 133 -14.12 -11.49 -5.97
CA GLN A 133 -13.13 -12.34 -5.31
C GLN A 133 -12.48 -11.61 -4.14
N MET A 134 -12.04 -12.38 -3.14
CA MET A 134 -11.22 -11.87 -2.05
C MET A 134 -9.73 -11.88 -2.41
N GLY A 135 -8.96 -10.99 -1.80
CA GLY A 135 -7.50 -11.01 -1.81
C GLY A 135 -6.96 -12.02 -0.79
N ASN A 136 -5.70 -11.81 -0.40
CA ASN A 136 -5.08 -12.62 0.65
C ASN A 136 -5.88 -12.54 1.96
N TRP A 137 -5.81 -13.63 2.75
CA TRP A 137 -6.55 -13.79 4.02
C TRP A 137 -8.08 -13.66 3.92
N GLY A 138 -8.65 -13.71 2.72
CA GLY A 138 -10.09 -13.53 2.53
C GLY A 138 -10.53 -12.06 2.67
N TYR A 139 -9.59 -11.12 2.59
CA TYR A 139 -9.89 -9.70 2.74
C TYR A 139 -10.37 -9.03 1.43
N PRO A 140 -11.24 -8.02 1.52
CA PRO A 140 -11.77 -7.34 0.34
C PRO A 140 -10.68 -6.66 -0.50
N HIS A 141 -10.90 -6.65 -1.82
CA HIS A 141 -10.06 -5.90 -2.73
C HIS A 141 -9.99 -4.42 -2.37
N GLY A 142 -8.77 -3.87 -2.31
CA GLY A 142 -8.55 -2.46 -2.02
C GLY A 142 -8.55 -2.13 -0.53
N SER A 143 -8.75 -3.11 0.36
CA SER A 143 -8.56 -2.92 1.80
C SER A 143 -7.08 -3.00 2.16
N MET A 144 -6.68 -2.37 3.27
CA MET A 144 -5.28 -2.27 3.69
C MET A 144 -4.94 -3.27 4.78
N ASP A 145 -3.68 -3.69 4.80
CA ASP A 145 -3.06 -4.43 5.89
C ASP A 145 -1.84 -3.66 6.39
N ASP A 146 -1.52 -3.83 7.67
CA ASP A 146 -0.19 -3.57 8.12
C ASP A 146 0.67 -4.82 8.01
N GLU A 147 1.89 -4.64 7.53
CA GLU A 147 2.79 -5.74 7.25
C GLU A 147 4.18 -5.48 7.84
N HIS A 148 4.89 -6.56 8.15
CA HIS A 148 6.30 -6.48 8.48
C HIS A 148 7.05 -5.96 7.26
N CYS A 149 7.78 -4.85 7.42
CA CYS A 149 8.49 -4.21 6.31
C CYS A 149 9.47 -5.14 5.58
N GLN A 150 9.91 -6.21 6.25
CA GLN A 150 10.83 -7.24 5.78
C GLN A 150 10.14 -8.38 5.00
N GLN A 151 8.82 -8.48 5.06
CA GLN A 151 8.06 -9.43 4.24
C GLN A 151 8.30 -9.13 2.76
N THR A 152 8.17 -10.14 1.90
CA THR A 152 8.32 -9.93 0.45
C THR A 152 6.98 -9.98 -0.26
N TRP A 153 6.71 -8.94 -1.04
CA TRP A 153 5.59 -8.86 -1.98
C TRP A 153 6.10 -8.60 -3.38
N ARG A 154 5.25 -8.86 -4.39
CA ARG A 154 5.64 -8.82 -5.81
C ARG A 154 5.25 -7.53 -6.52
N MET A 155 4.69 -6.56 -5.80
CA MET A 155 4.22 -5.31 -6.38
C MET A 155 4.46 -4.13 -5.43
N TYR A 156 4.60 -2.96 -6.03
CA TYR A 156 4.70 -1.69 -5.31
C TYR A 156 4.11 -0.56 -6.14
N ALA A 157 3.49 0.41 -5.47
CA ALA A 157 2.91 1.60 -6.11
C ALA A 157 3.78 2.83 -5.82
N CYS A 158 4.22 3.51 -6.88
CA CYS A 158 5.03 4.71 -6.77
C CYS A 158 4.20 5.96 -7.12
N GLY A 159 4.45 7.06 -6.43
CA GLY A 159 3.79 8.35 -6.65
C GLY A 159 4.79 9.51 -6.78
N LYS A 160 4.50 10.47 -7.65
CA LYS A 160 5.24 11.73 -7.77
C LYS A 160 4.36 12.84 -8.36
N LYS A 161 4.73 14.10 -8.13
CA LYS A 161 4.08 15.24 -8.81
C LYS A 161 4.35 15.20 -10.33
N PRO A 162 3.41 15.68 -11.16
CA PRO A 162 3.64 15.94 -12.57
C PRO A 162 4.83 16.87 -12.76
N SER A 163 5.63 16.58 -13.78
CA SER A 163 6.78 17.38 -14.22
C SER A 163 6.36 18.42 -15.26
#